data_AF-A0A3M0Y3M9-F1
#
_entry.id   AF-A0A3M0Y3M9-F1
#
_cell.length_a   1.000
_cell.length_b   1.000
_cell.length_c   1.000
_cell.angle_alpha   90.00
_cell.angle_beta   90.00
_cell.angle_gamma   90.00
#
_symmetry.space_group_name_H-M   'P 1'
#
loop_
_entity.id
_entity.type
_entity.pdbx_description
1 polymer ?
#
loop_
_entity_poly.entity_id
_entity_poly.type
_entity_poly.pdbx_seq_one_letter_code
_entity_poly.pdbx_strand_id
1 'polypeptide(L)'
;MVLKRVNSAGTSKVLLEENLREIGELFGKNGQELVSQLPVELIAEMVAYLERNVIAEVETGEGGKVRVCCPSCLKAHAISHARKKGFGEEVVEKLKGLSPMNAGHFGYYMDNGKLVKLDSE
;
A
#
# COMPACT_ATOMS: atom_id res chain seq x y z
N MET A 1 -17.33 4.95 -12.10
CA MET A 1 -16.46 3.91 -12.73
C MET A 1 -16.44 2.69 -11.81
N VAL A 2 -16.79 1.50 -12.29
CA VAL A 2 -17.01 0.29 -11.48
C VAL A 2 -15.69 -0.46 -11.28
N LEU A 3 -15.23 -0.62 -10.03
CA LEU A 3 -14.10 -1.48 -9.70
C LEU A 3 -14.50 -2.95 -9.91
N LYS A 4 -13.87 -3.61 -10.90
CA LYS A 4 -14.02 -5.06 -11.12
C LYS A 4 -13.21 -5.79 -10.06
N ARG A 5 -13.88 -6.71 -9.35
CA ARG A 5 -13.26 -7.66 -8.42
C ARG A 5 -12.06 -8.36 -9.08
N VAL A 6 -10.94 -8.39 -8.37
CA VAL A 6 -9.72 -9.08 -8.79
C VAL A 6 -9.92 -10.58 -8.55
N ASN A 7 -10.13 -11.35 -9.62
CA ASN A 7 -9.91 -12.79 -9.59
C ASN A 7 -8.42 -13.04 -9.85
N SER A 8 -7.81 -13.83 -8.97
CA SER A 8 -6.41 -14.24 -8.99
C SER A 8 -6.10 -15.16 -10.18
N ALA A 9 -5.83 -14.60 -11.35
CA ALA A 9 -5.04 -15.19 -12.44
C ALA A 9 -5.06 -14.23 -13.65
N GLY A 10 -3.99 -13.45 -13.84
CA GLY A 10 -3.85 -12.52 -14.96
C GLY A 10 -4.12 -11.08 -14.56
N THR A 11 -3.17 -10.47 -13.84
CA THR A 11 -3.19 -9.03 -13.56
C THR A 11 -3.03 -8.29 -14.90
N SER A 12 -4.13 -7.79 -15.47
CA SER A 12 -4.08 -6.94 -16.65
C SER A 12 -3.18 -5.73 -16.35
N LYS A 13 -2.30 -5.35 -17.28
CA LYS A 13 -1.39 -4.19 -17.14
C LYS A 13 -2.11 -2.94 -16.63
N VAL A 14 -3.36 -2.75 -17.06
CA VAL A 14 -4.26 -1.67 -16.63
C VAL A 14 -4.58 -1.70 -15.14
N LEU A 15 -4.85 -2.89 -14.57
CA LEU A 15 -5.11 -3.06 -13.14
C LEU A 15 -3.88 -2.72 -12.30
N LEU A 16 -2.69 -3.03 -12.80
CA LEU A 16 -1.44 -2.69 -12.13
C LEU A 16 -1.23 -1.16 -12.11
N GLU A 17 -1.47 -0.50 -13.23
CA GLU A 17 -1.32 0.97 -13.36
C GLU A 17 -2.30 1.73 -12.47
N GLU A 18 -3.57 1.29 -12.38
CA GLU A 18 -4.57 1.89 -11.49
C GLU A 18 -4.18 1.75 -10.01
N ASN A 19 -3.73 0.57 -9.61
CA ASN A 19 -3.29 0.28 -8.24
C ASN A 19 -2.03 1.06 -7.85
N LEU A 20 -1.06 1.19 -8.78
CA LEU A 20 0.14 1.99 -8.60
C LEU A 20 -0.19 3.48 -8.41
N ARG A 21 -1.16 3.98 -9.19
CA ARG A 21 -1.63 5.37 -9.06
C ARG A 21 -2.23 5.62 -7.68
N GLU A 22 -3.13 4.75 -7.24
CA GLU A 22 -3.82 4.89 -5.93
C GLU A 22 -2.84 4.82 -4.75
N ILE A 23 -1.92 3.86 -4.75
CA ILE A 23 -0.88 3.77 -3.72
C ILE A 23 0.07 4.97 -3.78
N GLY A 24 0.48 5.38 -4.99
CA GLY A 24 1.39 6.49 -5.17
C GLY A 24 0.81 7.82 -4.70
N GLU A 25 -0.49 8.06 -4.92
CA GLU A 25 -1.19 9.25 -4.45
C GLU A 25 -1.17 9.37 -2.91
N LEU A 26 -1.25 8.25 -2.18
CA LEU A 26 -1.16 8.24 -0.71
C LEU A 26 0.21 8.69 -0.18
N PHE A 27 1.27 8.55 -0.99
CA PHE A 27 2.63 8.87 -0.60
C PHE A 27 3.15 10.19 -1.22
N GLY A 28 2.32 10.89 -1.98
CA GLY A 28 2.62 12.21 -2.54
C GLY A 28 3.36 12.18 -3.88
N LYS A 29 3.95 13.31 -4.27
CA LYS A 29 4.45 13.57 -5.64
C LYS A 29 5.44 12.54 -6.19
N ASN A 30 6.22 11.88 -5.32
CA ASN A 30 7.22 10.87 -5.71
C ASN A 30 6.76 9.43 -5.41
N GLY A 31 5.56 9.25 -4.86
CA GLY A 31 5.06 7.95 -4.42
C GLY A 31 4.95 6.95 -5.57
N GLN A 32 4.44 7.37 -6.73
CA GLN A 32 4.27 6.49 -7.88
C GLN A 32 5.61 5.94 -8.42
N GLU A 33 6.64 6.78 -8.49
CA GLU A 33 7.96 6.38 -8.96
C GLU A 33 8.66 5.42 -7.99
N LEU A 34 8.48 5.61 -6.69
CA LEU A 34 9.08 4.73 -5.68
C LEU A 34 8.33 3.38 -5.61
N VAL A 35 7.00 3.39 -5.71
CA VAL A 35 6.19 2.16 -5.69
C VAL A 35 6.46 1.31 -6.94
N SER A 36 6.70 1.91 -8.11
CA SER A 36 7.00 1.17 -9.33
C SER A 36 8.34 0.39 -9.29
N GLN A 37 9.21 0.72 -8.34
CA GLN A 37 10.48 0.02 -8.09
C GLN A 37 10.36 -1.14 -7.10
N LEU A 38 9.17 -1.37 -6.54
CA LEU A 38 8.91 -2.46 -5.61
C LEU A 38 8.58 -3.76 -6.36
N PRO A 39 8.89 -4.93 -5.76
CA PRO A 39 8.42 -6.22 -6.25
C PRO A 39 6.90 -6.24 -6.43
N VAL A 40 6.43 -6.87 -7.50
CA VAL A 40 5.00 -6.94 -7.85
C VAL A 40 4.17 -7.59 -6.73
N GLU A 41 4.75 -8.56 -6.03
CA GLU A 41 4.12 -9.23 -4.89
C GLU A 41 3.86 -8.27 -3.73
N LEU A 42 4.78 -7.34 -3.47
CA LEU A 42 4.59 -6.31 -2.44
C LEU A 42 3.54 -5.30 -2.84
N ILE A 43 3.53 -4.87 -4.10
CA ILE A 43 2.48 -3.99 -4.63
C ILE A 43 1.12 -4.66 -4.48
N ALA A 44 1.00 -5.93 -4.86
CA ALA A 44 -0.24 -6.70 -4.72
C ALA A 44 -0.70 -6.79 -3.25
N GLU A 45 0.22 -7.01 -2.32
CA GLU A 45 -0.11 -7.01 -0.89
C GLU A 45 -0.55 -5.62 -0.38
N MET A 46 0.10 -4.55 -0.84
CA MET A 46 -0.28 -3.18 -0.48
C MET A 46 -1.69 -2.83 -0.97
N VAL A 47 -2.07 -3.28 -2.17
CA VAL A 47 -3.43 -3.18 -2.68
C VAL A 47 -4.39 -3.98 -1.81
N ALA A 48 -4.09 -5.24 -1.53
CA ALA A 48 -4.93 -6.06 -0.66
C ALA A 48 -5.10 -5.45 0.74
N TYR A 49 -4.08 -4.74 1.23
CA TYR A 49 -4.13 -4.02 2.50
C TYR A 49 -5.06 -2.81 2.42
N LEU A 50 -4.99 -2.03 1.33
CA LEU A 50 -5.91 -0.94 1.08
C LEU A 50 -7.36 -1.42 1.10
N GLU A 51 -7.67 -2.50 0.39
CA GLU A 51 -9.04 -3.00 0.26
C GLU A 51 -9.68 -3.39 1.60
N ARG A 52 -8.90 -3.93 2.53
CA ARG A 52 -9.38 -4.38 3.85
C ARG A 52 -9.25 -3.33 4.96
N ASN A 53 -8.55 -2.22 4.70
CA ASN A 53 -8.32 -1.13 5.66
C ASN A 53 -8.79 0.24 5.14
N VAL A 54 -9.76 0.26 4.22
CA VAL A 54 -10.38 1.51 3.75
C VAL A 54 -11.02 2.23 4.93
N ILE A 55 -10.58 3.46 5.18
CA ILE A 55 -11.14 4.37 6.19
C ILE A 55 -12.27 5.20 5.58
N ALA A 56 -12.08 5.65 4.34
CA ALA A 56 -13.06 6.45 3.61
C ALA A 56 -12.98 6.19 2.10
N GLU A 57 -14.10 6.36 1.41
CA GLU A 57 -14.13 6.54 -0.04
C GLU A 57 -14.43 8.01 -0.33
N VAL A 58 -13.54 8.67 -1.07
CA VAL A 58 -13.70 10.08 -1.43
C VAL A 58 -14.05 10.17 -2.91
N GLU A 59 -15.13 10.88 -3.24
CA GLU A 59 -15.46 11.16 -4.63
C GLU A 59 -14.47 12.17 -5.22
N THR A 60 -13.99 11.87 -6.42
CA THR A 60 -13.15 12.79 -7.20
C THR A 60 -14.05 13.63 -8.12
N GLY A 61 -13.58 14.82 -8.48
CA GLY A 61 -14.34 15.75 -9.34
C GLY A 61 -14.71 15.22 -10.73
N GLU A 62 -14.16 14.07 -11.13
CA GLU A 62 -14.43 13.40 -12.41
C GLU A 62 -15.43 12.22 -12.28
N GLY A 63 -16.11 12.08 -11.13
CA GLY A 63 -17.02 10.96 -10.87
C GLY A 63 -16.31 9.64 -10.55
N GLY A 64 -15.04 9.71 -10.17
CA GLY A 64 -14.26 8.60 -9.61
C GLY A 64 -14.41 8.51 -8.09
N LYS A 65 -13.93 7.41 -7.51
CA LYS A 65 -13.78 7.26 -6.06
C LYS A 65 -12.35 6.87 -5.76
N VAL A 66 -11.75 7.48 -4.74
CA VAL A 66 -10.44 7.13 -4.20
C VAL A 66 -10.64 6.49 -2.84
N ARG A 67 -10.04 5.32 -2.61
CA ARG A 67 -10.03 4.68 -1.29
C ARG A 67 -8.89 5.27 -0.48
N VAL A 68 -9.21 5.69 0.73
CA VAL A 68 -8.23 6.29 1.64
C VAL A 68 -7.98 5.32 2.78
N CYS A 69 -6.72 4.98 3.03
CA CYS A 69 -6.26 4.36 4.26
C CYS A 69 -5.22 5.25 4.95
N CYS A 70 -4.83 4.89 6.17
CA CYS A 70 -3.70 5.55 6.82
C CYS A 70 -2.37 5.16 6.13
N PRO A 71 -1.61 6.12 5.55
CA PRO A 71 -0.36 5.80 4.86
C PRO A 71 0.73 5.26 5.78
N SER A 72 0.79 5.73 7.04
CA SER A 72 1.70 5.20 8.05
C SER A 72 1.43 3.72 8.31
N CYS A 73 0.17 3.31 8.44
CA CYS A 73 -0.19 1.92 8.67
C CYS A 73 0.10 1.04 7.44
N LEU A 74 -0.17 1.53 6.22
CA LEU A 74 0.18 0.84 4.98
C LEU A 74 1.69 0.63 4.87
N LYS A 75 2.50 1.66 5.18
CA LYS A 75 3.96 1.58 5.21
C LYS A 75 4.47 0.55 6.22
N ALA A 76 3.94 0.56 7.45
CA ALA A 76 4.28 -0.42 8.47
C ALA A 76 3.93 -1.85 8.05
N HIS A 77 2.75 -2.04 7.47
CA HIS A 77 2.31 -3.33 6.96
C HIS A 77 3.25 -3.84 5.86
N ALA A 78 3.55 -3.00 4.87
CA ALA A 78 4.43 -3.36 3.77
C ALA A 78 5.84 -3.77 4.27
N ILE A 79 6.39 -3.04 5.24
CA ILE A 79 7.69 -3.37 5.86
C ILE A 79 7.63 -4.72 6.59
N SER A 80 6.61 -4.93 7.44
CA SER A 80 6.45 -6.20 8.17
C SER A 80 6.27 -7.37 7.21
N HIS A 81 5.47 -7.19 6.15
CA HIS A 81 5.27 -8.21 5.12
C HIS A 81 6.55 -8.51 4.35
N ALA A 82 7.29 -7.49 3.94
CA ALA A 82 8.56 -7.65 3.24
C ALA A 82 9.55 -8.50 4.05
N ARG A 83 9.69 -8.19 5.35
CA ARG A 83 10.52 -8.96 6.27
C ARG A 83 10.05 -10.40 6.42
N LYS A 84 8.75 -10.62 6.65
CA LYS A 84 8.16 -11.96 6.81
C LYS A 84 8.30 -12.84 5.58
N LYS A 85 8.37 -12.24 4.39
CA LYS A 85 8.60 -12.93 3.12
C LYS A 85 10.08 -13.09 2.76
N GLY A 86 11.00 -12.56 3.56
CA GLY A 86 12.44 -12.67 3.34
C GLY A 86 12.94 -11.76 2.21
N PHE A 87 12.26 -10.65 1.91
CA PHE A 87 12.82 -9.63 1.02
C PHE A 87 14.04 -8.99 1.68
N GLY A 88 15.06 -8.67 0.87
CA GLY A 88 16.30 -8.06 1.36
C GLY A 88 16.12 -6.63 1.88
N GLU A 89 17.10 -6.15 2.64
CA GLU A 89 17.02 -4.83 3.29
C GLU A 89 16.93 -3.68 2.28
N GLU A 90 17.45 -3.84 1.06
CA GLU A 90 17.27 -2.85 -0.02
C GLU A 90 15.77 -2.54 -0.28
N VAL A 91 14.92 -3.57 -0.28
CA VAL A 91 13.47 -3.41 -0.48
C VAL A 91 12.83 -2.75 0.74
N VAL A 92 13.27 -3.12 1.94
CA VAL A 92 12.80 -2.52 3.19
C VAL A 92 13.17 -1.04 3.26
N GLU A 93 14.37 -0.66 2.85
CA GLU A 93 14.82 0.74 2.77
C GLU A 93 14.04 1.54 1.73
N LYS A 94 13.72 0.95 0.58
CA LYS A 94 12.80 1.57 -0.40
C LYS A 94 11.42 1.84 0.22
N LEU A 95 10.86 0.88 0.97
CA LEU A 95 9.59 1.05 1.68
C LEU A 95 9.68 2.13 2.78
N LYS A 96 10.80 2.18 3.52
CA LYS A 96 11.09 3.25 4.49
C LYS A 96 11.17 4.62 3.81
N GLY A 97 11.64 4.69 2.56
CA GLY A 97 11.75 5.90 1.75
C GLY A 97 10.45 6.37 1.07
N LEU A 98 9.38 5.55 1.02
CA LEU A 98 8.13 5.89 0.31
C LEU A 98 7.50 7.21 0.75
N SER A 99 7.63 7.56 2.03
CA SER A 99 7.06 8.77 2.59
C SER A 99 7.85 9.22 3.82
N PRO A 100 7.94 10.54 4.09
CA PRO A 100 8.57 11.06 5.30
C PRO A 100 7.85 10.65 6.59
N MET A 101 6.64 10.10 6.50
CA MET A 101 5.90 9.62 7.66
C MET A 101 6.57 8.39 8.29
N ASN A 102 6.48 8.29 9.62
CA ASN A 102 6.90 7.09 10.34
C ASN A 102 6.04 5.88 9.94
N ALA A 103 6.66 4.69 9.96
CA ALA A 103 5.97 3.44 9.78
C ALA A 103 5.09 3.15 11.01
N GLY A 104 3.79 3.10 10.81
CA GLY A 104 2.80 2.89 11.85
C GLY A 104 2.68 4.05 12.83
N HIS A 105 1.96 3.81 13.92
CA HIS A 105 1.76 4.71 15.03
C HIS A 105 2.22 4.02 16.32
N PHE A 106 3.20 4.61 17.00
CA PHE A 106 3.73 4.11 18.28
C PHE A 106 4.22 2.65 18.24
N GLY A 107 4.75 2.20 17.09
CA GLY A 107 5.19 0.82 16.90
C GLY A 107 4.07 -0.17 16.57
N TYR A 108 2.88 0.32 16.19
CA TYR A 108 1.74 -0.50 15.79
C TYR A 108 1.13 -0.03 14.46
N TYR A 109 0.35 -0.89 13.82
CA TYR A 109 -0.48 -0.53 12.67
C TYR A 109 -1.81 -1.28 12.73
N MET A 110 -2.84 -0.75 12.07
CA MET A 110 -4.13 -1.44 11.95
C MET A 110 -4.09 -2.40 10.76
N ASP A 111 -4.58 -3.62 10.91
CA ASP A 111 -4.84 -4.51 9.78
C ASP A 111 -6.15 -5.28 9.99
N ASN A 112 -7.13 -5.06 9.10
CA ASN A 112 -8.44 -5.69 9.11
C ASN A 112 -9.13 -5.60 10.49
N GLY A 113 -9.15 -4.39 11.05
CA GLY A 113 -9.75 -4.10 12.36
C GLY A 113 -8.92 -4.55 13.57
N LYS A 114 -7.70 -5.09 13.37
CA LYS A 114 -6.81 -5.53 14.46
C LYS A 114 -5.62 -4.60 14.59
N LEU A 115 -5.21 -4.34 15.82
CA LEU A 115 -3.95 -3.65 16.10
C LEU A 115 -2.80 -4.67 16.05
N VAL A 116 -1.87 -4.47 15.13
CA VAL A 116 -0.70 -5.34 14.90
C VAL A 116 0.56 -4.60 15.35
N LYS A 117 1.44 -5.30 16.09
CA LYS A 117 2.74 -4.76 16.49
C LYS A 117 3.68 -4.79 15.28
N LEU A 118 4.34 -3.67 15.02
CA LEU A 118 5.41 -3.62 14.04
C LEU A 118 6.59 -4.42 14.59
N ASP A 119 7.10 -5.35 13.78
CA ASP A 119 8.31 -6.09 14.11
C ASP A 119 9.48 -5.10 14.05
N SER A 120 9.79 -4.48 15.19
CA SER A 120 10.99 -3.69 15.39
C SER A 120 12.19 -4.62 15.25
N GLU A 121 13.19 -4.17 14.48
CA GLU A 121 14.55 -4.72 14.58
C GLU A 121 15.10 -4.56 16.00
#